data_AF-A0A7V4E8R7-F1
#
_entry.id   AF-A0A7V4E8R7-F1
#
_cell.length_a   1.000
_cell.length_b   1.000
_cell.length_c   1.000
_cell.angle_alpha   90.00
_cell.angle_beta   90.00
_cell.angle_gamma   90.00
#
_symmetry.space_group_name_H-M   'P 1'
#
loop_
_entity.id
_entity.type
_entity.pdbx_description
1 polymer ?
#
loop_
_entity_poly.entity_id
_entity_poly.type
_entity_poly.pdbx_seq_one_letter_code
_entity_poly.pdbx_strand_id
1 'polypeptide(L)'
;MTDMNPQTLVKDGYEQKLKEMTKKVLEGSEITREEAMFILNFPSEKIEVLFECATMIREKFRGNKIDFCAIVNAKSGLCPEDCKFCAQSTKWKTKIQRYPLLPVEVVVQKAREAYEMGATKFGIVTSGRGPTDKEVEIICEMIIEIRKKVPGIEPDATLGELTEKQAQKLKDAGVSHSNHNIETSPRYFPKICQTHTYEDRLRTIKILKENGIGVCCGCIFGMGETNEDRVDIAFELKKIDPKIIPINFLNPRPGTPLESIPVMHPDEAAKCISMMRFVNPSKQIKVAGGREVVFGDKQDWVIKAGADDLMVGNYLTTPGQDYKKDWALALSLNLELPEHIREKAQIVSGNLL
;
A
#
# COMPACT_ATOMS: atom_id res chain seq x y z
N MET A 1 -15.43 37.87 -35.87
CA MET A 1 -14.40 36.82 -35.78
C MET A 1 -13.54 37.18 -34.59
N THR A 2 -13.89 36.63 -33.43
CA THR A 2 -13.20 36.89 -32.16
C THR A 2 -11.95 36.03 -32.12
N ASP A 3 -10.80 36.69 -32.13
CA ASP A 3 -9.48 36.07 -32.01
C ASP A 3 -9.40 35.21 -30.75
N MET A 4 -9.33 33.90 -30.95
CA MET A 4 -9.05 32.95 -29.88
C MET A 4 -7.55 33.04 -29.52
N ASN A 5 -7.28 33.44 -28.29
CA ASN A 5 -5.94 33.44 -27.70
C ASN A 5 -5.33 32.01 -27.76
N PRO A 6 -4.12 31.81 -28.33
CA PRO A 6 -3.44 30.51 -28.42
C PRO A 6 -3.21 29.82 -27.06
N GLN A 7 -3.18 30.57 -25.95
CA GLN A 7 -3.06 29.99 -24.61
C GLN A 7 -4.34 29.30 -24.12
N THR A 8 -5.49 29.58 -24.72
CA THR A 8 -6.77 28.92 -24.40
C THR A 8 -6.89 27.57 -25.12
N LEU A 9 -6.29 27.43 -26.31
CA LEU A 9 -6.30 26.19 -27.09
C LEU A 9 -5.40 25.09 -26.52
N VAL A 10 -4.38 25.44 -25.71
CA VAL A 10 -3.51 24.46 -25.00
C VAL A 10 -4.15 23.98 -23.68
N LYS A 11 -5.15 24.69 -23.14
CA LYS A 11 -5.77 24.35 -21.85
C LYS A 11 -6.62 23.08 -21.92
N ASP A 12 -7.29 22.80 -23.03
CA ASP A 12 -8.18 21.64 -23.15
C ASP A 12 -7.46 20.35 -23.57
N GLY A 13 -6.24 20.47 -24.13
CA GLY A 13 -5.48 19.32 -24.62
C GLY A 13 -5.06 18.31 -23.55
N TYR A 14 -4.79 18.78 -22.32
CA TYR A 14 -4.44 17.90 -21.21
C TYR A 14 -5.60 17.00 -20.80
N GLU A 15 -6.78 17.58 -20.62
CA GLU A 15 -7.98 16.83 -20.22
C GLU A 15 -8.43 15.90 -21.33
N GLN A 16 -8.40 16.35 -22.59
CA GLN A 16 -8.73 15.53 -23.73
C GLN A 16 -7.80 14.32 -23.83
N LYS A 17 -6.48 14.53 -23.74
CA LYS A 17 -5.50 13.44 -23.75
C LYS A 17 -5.71 12.46 -22.59
N LEU A 18 -5.99 12.96 -21.39
CA LEU A 18 -6.27 12.12 -20.23
C LEU A 18 -7.54 11.28 -20.45
N LYS A 19 -8.63 11.88 -20.97
CA LYS A 19 -9.88 11.19 -21.30
C LYS A 19 -9.69 10.11 -22.37
N GLU A 20 -8.85 10.37 -23.38
CA GLU A 20 -8.46 9.38 -24.39
C GLU A 20 -7.69 8.20 -23.78
N MET A 21 -6.72 8.49 -22.90
CA MET A 21 -6.01 7.45 -22.13
C MET A 21 -6.97 6.64 -21.25
N THR A 22 -7.92 7.30 -20.58
CA THR A 22 -8.95 6.64 -19.77
C THR A 22 -9.80 5.71 -20.63
N LYS A 23 -10.33 6.18 -21.77
CA LYS A 23 -11.09 5.36 -22.71
C LYS A 23 -10.30 4.13 -23.15
N LYS A 24 -9.03 4.33 -23.54
CA LYS A 24 -8.10 3.26 -23.91
C LYS A 24 -7.95 2.20 -22.81
N VAL A 25 -7.75 2.61 -21.55
CA VAL A 25 -7.66 1.69 -20.40
C VAL A 25 -8.99 0.96 -20.17
N LEU A 26 -10.11 1.69 -20.24
CA LEU A 26 -11.44 1.07 -20.10
C LEU A 26 -11.67 0.03 -21.20
N GLU A 27 -11.21 0.24 -22.43
CA GLU A 27 -11.31 -0.73 -23.53
C GLU A 27 -10.33 -1.93 -23.38
N GLY A 28 -9.54 -1.97 -22.31
CA GLY A 28 -8.61 -3.06 -22.00
C GLY A 28 -7.20 -2.88 -22.56
N SER A 29 -6.92 -1.73 -23.18
CA SER A 29 -5.57 -1.41 -23.67
C SER A 29 -4.67 -0.86 -22.58
N GLU A 30 -3.37 -1.05 -22.72
CA GLU A 30 -2.38 -0.60 -21.74
C GLU A 30 -1.85 0.80 -22.05
N ILE A 31 -1.56 1.59 -21.01
CA ILE A 31 -0.87 2.87 -21.19
C ILE A 31 0.64 2.70 -21.37
N THR A 32 1.26 3.61 -22.12
CA THR A 32 2.71 3.65 -22.31
C THR A 32 3.41 4.32 -21.13
N ARG A 33 4.75 4.25 -21.13
CA ARG A 33 5.56 4.93 -20.12
C ARG A 33 5.47 6.46 -20.23
N GLU A 34 5.36 6.98 -21.44
CA GLU A 34 5.17 8.41 -21.72
C GLU A 34 3.80 8.89 -21.22
N GLU A 35 2.76 8.06 -21.39
CA GLU A 35 1.42 8.31 -20.83
C GLU A 35 1.43 8.25 -19.29
N ALA A 36 2.16 7.32 -18.67
CA ALA A 36 2.33 7.29 -17.21
C ALA A 36 3.07 8.53 -16.69
N MET A 37 4.14 8.94 -17.38
CA MET A 37 4.87 10.17 -17.09
C MET A 37 3.99 11.42 -17.25
N PHE A 38 3.09 11.41 -18.23
CA PHE A 38 2.10 12.47 -18.42
C PHE A 38 1.17 12.61 -17.21
N ILE A 39 0.75 11.50 -16.57
CA ILE A 39 -0.07 11.54 -15.35
C ILE A 39 0.70 12.20 -14.19
N LEU A 40 1.98 11.86 -13.99
CA LEU A 40 2.81 12.47 -12.94
C LEU A 40 3.01 13.97 -13.15
N ASN A 41 3.07 14.42 -14.40
CA ASN A 41 3.21 15.83 -14.77
C ASN A 41 1.86 16.53 -15.03
N PHE A 42 0.74 15.88 -14.73
CA PHE A 42 -0.58 16.46 -14.98
C PHE A 42 -0.77 17.74 -14.14
N PRO A 43 -1.37 18.82 -14.68
CA PRO A 43 -1.46 20.08 -13.96
C PRO A 43 -2.28 19.96 -12.67
N SER A 44 -1.74 20.46 -11.55
CA SER A 44 -2.36 20.34 -10.23
C SER A 44 -3.71 21.06 -10.14
N GLU A 45 -3.87 22.17 -10.85
CA GLU A 45 -5.10 22.94 -10.90
C GLU A 45 -6.27 22.20 -11.60
N LYS A 46 -5.98 21.06 -12.25
CA LYS A 46 -6.96 20.19 -12.92
C LYS A 46 -7.12 18.82 -12.26
N ILE A 47 -6.57 18.62 -11.06
CA ILE A 47 -6.45 17.30 -10.44
C ILE A 47 -7.80 16.57 -10.27
N GLU A 48 -8.91 17.30 -10.17
CA GLU A 48 -10.26 16.71 -10.14
C GLU A 48 -10.59 15.89 -11.40
N VAL A 49 -10.14 16.32 -12.60
CA VAL A 49 -10.33 15.53 -13.83
C VAL A 49 -9.53 14.23 -13.81
N LEU A 50 -8.36 14.26 -13.17
CA LEU A 50 -7.56 13.06 -12.93
C LEU A 50 -8.27 12.10 -11.97
N PHE A 51 -8.89 12.63 -10.92
CA PHE A 51 -9.69 11.85 -9.97
C PHE A 51 -10.91 11.20 -10.63
N GLU A 52 -11.66 11.94 -11.43
CA GLU A 52 -12.78 11.40 -12.20
C GLU A 52 -12.33 10.21 -13.07
N CYS A 53 -11.25 10.40 -13.83
CA CYS A 53 -10.70 9.35 -14.70
C CYS A 53 -10.20 8.12 -13.93
N ALA A 54 -9.44 8.33 -12.83
CA ALA A 54 -8.93 7.24 -12.02
C ALA A 54 -10.06 6.47 -11.32
N THR A 55 -11.11 7.18 -10.90
CA THR A 55 -12.33 6.61 -10.31
C THR A 55 -13.07 5.74 -11.32
N MET A 56 -13.27 6.21 -12.56
CA MET A 56 -13.89 5.41 -13.63
C MET A 56 -13.15 4.09 -13.87
N ILE A 57 -11.80 4.13 -13.89
CA ILE A 57 -10.98 2.92 -14.06
C ILE A 57 -11.15 2.02 -12.83
N ARG A 58 -11.03 2.56 -11.61
CA ARG A 58 -11.23 1.77 -10.39
C ARG A 58 -12.60 1.09 -10.39
N GLU A 59 -13.68 1.82 -10.68
CA GLU A 59 -15.04 1.27 -10.68
C GLU A 59 -15.22 0.17 -11.73
N LYS A 60 -14.70 0.36 -12.96
CA LYS A 60 -14.79 -0.66 -14.00
C LYS A 60 -14.12 -1.97 -13.62
N PHE A 61 -12.95 -1.90 -12.98
CA PHE A 61 -12.10 -3.08 -12.78
C PHE A 61 -12.15 -3.65 -11.36
N ARG A 62 -12.55 -2.86 -10.37
CA ARG A 62 -12.57 -3.20 -8.94
C ARG A 62 -13.94 -3.04 -8.29
N GLY A 63 -14.88 -2.37 -8.96
CA GLY A 63 -16.20 -2.03 -8.43
C GLY A 63 -16.17 -0.81 -7.52
N ASN A 64 -17.34 -0.50 -6.95
CA ASN A 64 -17.51 0.63 -6.04
C ASN A 64 -17.42 0.18 -4.56
N LYS A 65 -16.33 -0.52 -4.23
CA LYS A 65 -16.09 -1.08 -2.89
C LYS A 65 -14.77 -0.62 -2.31
N ILE A 66 -14.65 -0.71 -0.99
CA ILE A 66 -13.41 -0.46 -0.27
C ILE A 66 -13.08 -1.64 0.64
N ASP A 67 -11.81 -2.05 0.62
CA ASP A 67 -11.26 -3.02 1.56
C ASP A 67 -10.50 -2.32 2.69
N PHE A 68 -10.41 -3.00 3.83
CA PHE A 68 -9.54 -2.59 4.93
C PHE A 68 -8.56 -3.70 5.31
N CYS A 69 -7.34 -3.29 5.60
CA CYS A 69 -6.28 -4.15 6.10
C CYS A 69 -5.79 -3.62 7.44
N ALA A 70 -5.43 -4.50 8.37
CA ALA A 70 -4.72 -4.11 9.58
C ALA A 70 -3.43 -4.94 9.71
N ILE A 71 -2.53 -4.49 10.57
CA ILE A 71 -1.30 -5.22 10.86
C ILE A 71 -1.01 -5.27 12.36
N VAL A 72 -0.19 -6.24 12.75
CA VAL A 72 0.52 -6.24 14.03
C VAL A 72 2.02 -6.27 13.77
N ASN A 73 2.76 -5.40 14.46
CA ASN A 73 4.21 -5.50 14.54
C ASN A 73 4.56 -6.64 15.51
N ALA A 74 4.59 -7.86 15.01
CA ALA A 74 4.79 -9.07 15.81
C ALA A 74 6.22 -9.20 16.35
N LYS A 75 7.21 -8.54 15.74
CA LYS A 75 8.60 -8.49 16.23
C LYS A 75 9.22 -7.15 15.86
N SER A 76 9.66 -6.36 16.84
CA SER A 76 10.01 -4.96 16.60
C SER A 76 11.48 -4.60 16.84
N GLY A 77 12.05 -3.83 15.91
CA GLY A 77 13.30 -3.08 16.10
C GLY A 77 14.58 -3.91 16.21
N LEU A 78 14.57 -5.15 15.72
CA LEU A 78 15.70 -6.09 15.72
C LEU A 78 16.16 -6.40 14.29
N CYS A 79 16.09 -5.42 13.39
CA CYS A 79 16.41 -5.60 11.97
C CYS A 79 17.87 -5.21 11.67
N PRO A 80 18.71 -6.11 11.14
CA PRO A 80 20.10 -5.81 10.82
C PRO A 80 20.26 -5.00 9.51
N GLU A 81 19.20 -4.88 8.72
CA GLU A 81 19.21 -4.21 7.41
C GLU A 81 19.35 -2.69 7.55
N ASP A 82 19.86 -2.04 6.51
CA ASP A 82 20.19 -0.61 6.47
C ASP A 82 19.21 0.20 5.60
N CYS A 83 17.95 -0.23 5.49
CA CYS A 83 16.93 0.54 4.77
C CYS A 83 16.82 1.95 5.37
N LYS A 84 17.13 2.98 4.57
CA LYS A 84 17.29 4.36 5.06
C LYS A 84 16.01 5.02 5.58
N PHE A 85 14.83 4.51 5.18
CA PHE A 85 13.54 5.00 5.69
C PHE A 85 13.09 4.32 6.99
N CYS A 86 13.68 3.18 7.35
CA CYS A 86 13.07 2.27 8.31
C CYS A 86 13.52 2.55 9.74
N ALA A 87 12.58 2.96 10.60
CA ALA A 87 12.86 3.18 12.02
C ALA A 87 13.19 1.89 12.80
N GLN A 88 12.99 0.71 12.23
CA GLN A 88 13.27 -0.58 12.88
C GLN A 88 14.69 -1.11 12.66
N SER A 89 15.48 -0.45 11.80
CA SER A 89 16.88 -0.81 11.57
C SER A 89 17.72 -0.56 12.83
N THR A 90 18.55 -1.54 13.19
CA THR A 90 19.53 -1.39 14.27
C THR A 90 20.73 -0.52 13.86
N LYS A 91 20.84 -0.14 12.58
CA LYS A 91 21.88 0.78 12.08
C LYS A 91 21.59 2.24 12.45
N TRP A 92 20.33 2.56 12.74
CA TRP A 92 19.86 3.93 12.96
C TRP A 92 19.52 4.20 14.44
N LYS A 93 19.65 5.46 14.86
CA LYS A 93 19.40 5.89 16.24
C LYS A 93 17.95 6.35 16.43
N THR A 94 17.01 5.45 16.18
CA THR A 94 15.57 5.71 16.33
C THR A 94 15.06 5.36 17.73
N LYS A 95 14.06 6.11 18.19
CA LYS A 95 13.38 5.87 19.48
C LYS A 95 12.10 5.07 19.26
N ILE A 96 12.23 3.75 19.17
CA ILE A 96 11.11 2.81 19.06
C ILE A 96 11.20 1.73 20.14
N GLN A 97 10.07 1.09 20.45
CA GLN A 97 10.07 -0.09 21.31
C GLN A 97 10.66 -1.29 20.58
N ARG A 98 11.52 -2.04 21.26
CA ARG A 98 12.16 -3.25 20.74
C ARG A 98 11.71 -4.44 21.56
N TYR A 99 11.28 -5.50 20.90
CA TYR A 99 10.79 -6.71 21.54
C TYR A 99 10.90 -7.91 20.58
N PRO A 100 11.08 -9.12 21.12
CA PRO A 100 11.09 -10.34 20.33
C PRO A 100 9.69 -10.65 19.79
N LEU A 101 9.55 -11.80 19.11
CA LEU A 101 8.26 -12.24 18.59
C LEU A 101 7.19 -12.28 19.70
N LEU A 102 6.03 -11.68 19.44
CA LEU A 102 4.91 -11.65 20.37
C LEU A 102 4.32 -13.06 20.61
N PRO A 103 3.68 -13.30 21.77
CA PRO A 103 2.92 -14.52 22.01
C PRO A 103 1.74 -14.67 21.04
N VAL A 104 1.38 -15.93 20.73
CA VAL A 104 0.28 -16.27 19.80
C VAL A 104 -1.04 -15.62 20.24
N GLU A 105 -1.34 -15.66 21.54
CA GLU A 105 -2.59 -15.13 22.11
C GLU A 105 -2.72 -13.62 21.90
N VAL A 106 -1.60 -12.90 22.02
CA VAL A 106 -1.55 -11.44 21.79
C VAL A 106 -1.85 -11.14 20.33
N VAL A 107 -1.27 -11.90 19.40
CA VAL A 107 -1.48 -11.73 17.95
C VAL A 107 -2.93 -12.06 17.56
N VAL A 108 -3.51 -13.13 18.11
CA VAL A 108 -4.93 -13.47 17.90
C VAL A 108 -5.85 -12.38 18.45
N GLN A 109 -5.55 -11.81 19.61
CA GLN A 109 -6.32 -10.70 20.16
C GLN A 109 -6.25 -9.46 19.25
N LYS A 110 -5.07 -9.15 18.69
CA LYS A 110 -4.92 -8.08 17.72
C LYS A 110 -5.67 -8.33 16.41
N ALA A 111 -5.76 -9.59 15.96
CA ALA A 111 -6.60 -9.95 14.83
C ALA A 111 -8.10 -9.71 15.10
N ARG A 112 -8.57 -9.98 16.34
CA ARG A 112 -9.94 -9.65 16.75
C ARG A 112 -10.21 -8.15 16.73
N GLU A 113 -9.29 -7.37 17.29
CA GLU A 113 -9.38 -5.91 17.25
C GLU A 113 -9.45 -5.42 15.79
N ALA A 114 -8.60 -5.93 14.91
CA ALA A 114 -8.59 -5.60 13.49
C ALA A 114 -9.91 -5.93 12.79
N TYR A 115 -10.49 -7.10 13.07
CA TYR A 115 -11.79 -7.50 12.53
C TYR A 115 -12.89 -6.50 12.92
N GLU A 116 -12.92 -6.08 14.19
CA GLU A 116 -13.88 -5.06 14.66
C GLU A 116 -13.66 -3.68 14.03
N MET A 117 -12.43 -3.36 13.60
CA MET A 117 -12.12 -2.15 12.80
C MET A 117 -12.56 -2.27 11.33
N GLY A 118 -13.09 -3.42 10.91
CA GLY A 118 -13.52 -3.66 9.52
C GLY A 118 -12.48 -4.33 8.64
N ALA A 119 -11.31 -4.67 9.17
CA ALA A 119 -10.28 -5.32 8.36
C ALA A 119 -10.73 -6.71 7.91
N THR A 120 -10.58 -6.97 6.62
CA THR A 120 -10.78 -8.30 6.01
C THR A 120 -9.47 -9.07 5.89
N LYS A 121 -8.33 -8.37 6.02
CA LYS A 121 -6.97 -8.95 6.03
C LYS A 121 -6.18 -8.46 7.23
N PHE A 122 -5.38 -9.35 7.82
CA PHE A 122 -4.55 -9.07 9.00
C PHE A 122 -3.11 -9.53 8.81
N GLY A 123 -2.19 -8.57 8.68
CA GLY A 123 -0.77 -8.85 8.45
C GLY A 123 0.02 -9.04 9.74
N ILE A 124 0.66 -10.21 9.89
CA ILE A 124 1.68 -10.48 10.91
C ILE A 124 3.02 -9.98 10.37
N VAL A 125 3.56 -8.90 10.94
CA VAL A 125 4.78 -8.26 10.44
C VAL A 125 5.95 -8.44 11.39
N THR A 126 7.10 -8.88 10.88
CA THR A 126 8.32 -9.02 11.69
C THR A 126 9.44 -8.17 11.15
N SER A 127 10.17 -7.50 12.06
CA SER A 127 11.46 -6.90 11.76
C SER A 127 12.55 -7.97 11.56
N GLY A 128 13.50 -7.70 10.67
CA GLY A 128 14.57 -8.63 10.31
C GLY A 128 14.77 -8.71 8.81
N ARG A 129 15.85 -9.38 8.39
CA ARG A 129 16.06 -9.76 6.98
C ARG A 129 15.08 -10.85 6.54
N GLY A 130 14.84 -11.80 7.42
CA GLY A 130 13.94 -12.95 7.27
C GLY A 130 13.77 -13.64 8.63
N PRO A 131 12.76 -14.50 8.80
CA PRO A 131 12.54 -15.22 10.04
C PRO A 131 13.44 -16.47 10.14
N THR A 132 13.75 -16.87 11.36
CA THR A 132 14.31 -18.21 11.63
C THR A 132 13.23 -19.29 11.43
N ASP A 133 13.64 -20.55 11.20
CA ASP A 133 12.70 -21.67 11.08
C ASP A 133 11.79 -21.84 12.31
N LYS A 134 12.31 -21.55 13.51
CA LYS A 134 11.53 -21.56 14.76
C LYS A 134 10.51 -20.43 14.81
N GLU A 135 10.87 -19.22 14.35
CA GLU A 135 9.92 -18.12 14.25
C GLU A 135 8.81 -18.44 13.23
N VAL A 136 9.14 -19.08 12.10
CA VAL A 136 8.13 -19.53 11.13
C VAL A 136 7.17 -20.53 11.74
N GLU A 137 7.63 -21.48 12.56
CA GLU A 137 6.76 -22.43 13.25
C GLU A 137 5.75 -21.73 14.19
N ILE A 138 6.21 -20.74 14.96
CA ILE A 138 5.34 -19.95 15.83
C ILE A 138 4.36 -19.10 15.00
N ILE A 139 4.82 -18.53 13.88
CA ILE A 139 3.95 -17.74 12.98
C ILE A 139 2.90 -18.64 12.32
N CYS A 140 3.25 -19.88 11.94
CA CYS A 140 2.27 -20.86 11.46
C CYS A 140 1.19 -21.13 12.52
N GLU A 141 1.56 -21.25 13.79
CA GLU A 141 0.60 -21.38 14.90
C GLU A 141 -0.30 -20.14 15.02
N MET A 142 0.27 -18.93 14.92
CA MET A 142 -0.52 -17.67 14.88
C MET A 142 -1.56 -17.68 13.75
N ILE A 143 -1.15 -18.06 12.54
CA ILE A 143 -2.01 -18.13 11.37
C ILE A 143 -3.16 -19.12 11.61
N ILE A 144 -2.85 -20.33 12.06
CA ILE A 144 -3.84 -21.38 12.34
C ILE A 144 -4.85 -20.91 13.38
N GLU A 145 -4.37 -20.32 14.48
CA GLU A 145 -5.23 -19.86 15.56
C GLU A 145 -6.09 -18.65 15.16
N ILE A 146 -5.59 -17.73 14.32
CA ILE A 146 -6.41 -16.65 13.74
C ILE A 146 -7.53 -17.23 12.90
N ARG A 147 -7.23 -18.14 11.96
CA ARG A 147 -8.26 -18.75 11.10
C ARG A 147 -9.35 -19.44 11.91
N LYS A 148 -8.97 -20.08 13.02
CA LYS A 148 -9.89 -20.79 13.92
C LYS A 148 -10.71 -19.84 14.80
N LYS A 149 -10.09 -18.80 15.36
CA LYS A 149 -10.68 -17.97 16.43
C LYS A 149 -11.25 -16.63 15.96
N VAL A 150 -10.97 -16.22 14.74
CA VAL A 150 -11.42 -14.95 14.13
C VAL A 150 -11.90 -15.21 12.70
N PRO A 151 -12.98 -15.98 12.52
CA PRO A 151 -13.52 -16.23 11.18
C PRO A 151 -13.93 -14.91 10.52
N GLY A 152 -13.61 -14.75 9.23
CA GLY A 152 -13.89 -13.54 8.46
C GLY A 152 -12.72 -12.56 8.32
N ILE A 153 -11.56 -12.85 8.94
CA ILE A 153 -10.31 -12.15 8.64
C ILE A 153 -9.27 -13.12 8.07
N GLU A 154 -8.66 -12.73 6.95
CA GLU A 154 -7.62 -13.50 6.30
C GLU A 154 -6.24 -13.15 6.89
N PRO A 155 -5.51 -14.12 7.48
CA PRO A 155 -4.17 -13.87 7.95
C PRO A 155 -3.19 -13.75 6.77
N ASP A 156 -2.45 -12.65 6.78
CA ASP A 156 -1.35 -12.33 5.87
C ASP A 156 -0.03 -12.26 6.66
N ALA A 157 1.11 -12.29 5.97
CA ALA A 157 2.43 -12.22 6.60
C ALA A 157 3.37 -11.22 5.91
N THR A 158 4.25 -10.57 6.67
CA THR A 158 5.33 -9.71 6.15
C THR A 158 6.60 -10.02 6.92
N LEU A 159 7.38 -10.97 6.42
CA LEU A 159 8.44 -11.61 7.22
C LEU A 159 9.86 -11.29 6.76
N GLY A 160 10.01 -10.62 5.62
CA GLY A 160 11.30 -10.46 4.95
C GLY A 160 11.53 -11.57 3.92
N GLU A 161 12.78 -11.92 3.68
CA GLU A 161 13.22 -13.02 2.81
C GLU A 161 12.76 -14.36 3.38
N LEU A 162 12.26 -15.23 2.50
CA LEU A 162 11.79 -16.57 2.85
C LEU A 162 12.52 -17.60 2.00
N THR A 163 12.79 -18.76 2.61
CA THR A 163 13.16 -19.96 1.85
C THR A 163 11.91 -20.67 1.32
N GLU A 164 12.07 -21.52 0.31
CA GLU A 164 10.99 -22.36 -0.22
C GLU A 164 10.32 -23.20 0.87
N LYS A 165 11.12 -23.85 1.73
CA LYS A 165 10.59 -24.63 2.86
C LYS A 165 9.76 -23.80 3.82
N GLN A 166 10.18 -22.57 4.11
CA GLN A 166 9.43 -21.66 4.98
C GLN A 166 8.13 -21.19 4.31
N ALA A 167 8.17 -20.89 3.01
CA ALA A 167 6.98 -20.54 2.23
C ALA A 167 5.96 -21.71 2.23
N GLN A 168 6.41 -22.94 1.98
CA GLN A 168 5.51 -24.10 2.03
C GLN A 168 4.85 -24.26 3.41
N LYS A 169 5.61 -24.14 4.51
CA LYS A 169 5.06 -24.18 5.88
C LYS A 169 3.99 -23.11 6.11
N LEU A 170 4.20 -21.89 5.64
CA LEU A 170 3.22 -20.80 5.77
C LEU A 170 1.98 -21.09 4.92
N LYS A 171 2.16 -21.65 3.73
CA LYS A 171 1.06 -22.06 2.86
C LYS A 171 0.20 -23.15 3.52
N ASP A 172 0.84 -24.16 4.09
CA ASP A 172 0.17 -25.26 4.79
C ASP A 172 -0.59 -24.77 6.03
N ALA A 173 -0.07 -23.76 6.73
CA ALA A 173 -0.75 -23.12 7.85
C ALA A 173 -1.97 -22.28 7.42
N GLY A 174 -2.09 -21.97 6.12
CA GLY A 174 -3.23 -21.23 5.55
C GLY A 174 -3.01 -19.73 5.48
N VAL A 175 -1.77 -19.25 5.30
CA VAL A 175 -1.49 -17.86 4.95
C VAL A 175 -2.18 -17.50 3.63
N SER A 176 -2.80 -16.33 3.57
CA SER A 176 -3.54 -15.88 2.38
C SER A 176 -2.60 -15.16 1.43
N HIS A 177 -1.96 -14.09 1.91
CA HIS A 177 -0.93 -13.35 1.18
C HIS A 177 0.35 -13.16 2.01
N SER A 178 1.47 -12.99 1.31
CA SER A 178 2.69 -12.48 1.92
C SER A 178 3.10 -11.17 1.25
N ASN A 179 3.39 -10.16 2.07
CA ASN A 179 3.95 -8.90 1.59
C ASN A 179 5.46 -9.01 1.42
N HIS A 180 5.92 -8.54 0.26
CA HIS A 180 7.34 -8.32 -0.01
C HIS A 180 7.44 -7.21 -1.07
N ASN A 181 7.58 -5.97 -0.62
CA ASN A 181 7.65 -4.81 -1.51
C ASN A 181 8.93 -4.82 -2.36
N ILE A 182 9.01 -3.99 -3.38
CA ILE A 182 10.26 -3.70 -4.11
C ILE A 182 10.80 -2.32 -3.76
N GLU A 183 10.06 -1.57 -2.94
CA GLU A 183 10.34 -0.26 -2.35
C GLU A 183 10.46 0.89 -3.36
N THR A 184 11.34 0.78 -4.35
CA THR A 184 11.63 1.82 -5.36
C THR A 184 12.24 1.18 -6.61
N SER A 185 12.59 1.99 -7.63
CA SER A 185 13.14 1.48 -8.88
C SER A 185 14.46 0.70 -8.65
N PRO A 186 14.80 -0.27 -9.52
CA PRO A 186 16.07 -1.00 -9.44
C PRO A 186 17.30 -0.08 -9.42
N ARG A 187 17.22 1.05 -10.12
CA ARG A 187 18.29 2.06 -10.21
C ARG A 187 18.43 2.87 -8.92
N TYR A 188 17.33 3.17 -8.25
CA TYR A 188 17.35 3.98 -7.03
C TYR A 188 17.55 3.14 -5.77
N PHE A 189 17.21 1.85 -5.82
CA PHE A 189 17.26 0.93 -4.67
C PHE A 189 18.61 0.90 -3.93
N PRO A 190 19.79 0.87 -4.60
CA PRO A 190 21.10 0.92 -3.91
C PRO A 190 21.33 2.19 -3.10
N LYS A 191 20.60 3.28 -3.38
CA LYS A 191 20.63 4.49 -2.56
C LYS A 191 19.80 4.35 -1.30
N ILE A 192 18.88 3.40 -1.23
CA ILE A 192 17.95 3.18 -0.11
C ILE A 192 18.40 2.05 0.81
N CYS A 193 18.99 0.98 0.26
CA CYS A 193 19.43 -0.19 1.01
C CYS A 193 20.67 -0.81 0.35
N GLN A 194 21.65 -1.23 1.15
CA GLN A 194 22.88 -1.89 0.66
C GLN A 194 23.09 -3.28 1.28
N THR A 195 22.35 -3.62 2.33
CA THR A 195 22.44 -4.91 3.04
C THR A 195 21.79 -6.08 2.29
N HIS A 196 20.89 -5.78 1.36
CA HIS A 196 20.33 -6.72 0.38
C HIS A 196 20.14 -6.01 -0.97
N THR A 197 19.92 -6.80 -2.02
CA THR A 197 19.78 -6.31 -3.39
C THR A 197 18.32 -6.28 -3.85
N TYR A 198 18.05 -5.58 -4.95
CA TYR A 198 16.73 -5.62 -5.60
C TYR A 198 16.38 -7.06 -6.07
N GLU A 199 17.36 -7.81 -6.55
CA GLU A 199 17.20 -9.21 -6.98
C GLU A 199 16.82 -10.14 -5.83
N ASP A 200 17.33 -9.91 -4.61
CA ASP A 200 16.92 -10.68 -3.43
C ASP A 200 15.41 -10.51 -3.14
N ARG A 201 14.87 -9.31 -3.40
CA ARG A 201 13.42 -9.03 -3.28
C ARG A 201 12.63 -9.82 -4.33
N LEU A 202 13.07 -9.77 -5.59
CA LEU A 202 12.44 -10.52 -6.69
C LEU A 202 12.46 -12.03 -6.46
N ARG A 203 13.57 -12.56 -5.91
CA ARG A 203 13.68 -13.98 -5.56
C ARG A 203 12.65 -14.39 -4.51
N THR A 204 12.46 -13.59 -3.47
CA THR A 204 11.44 -13.89 -2.45
C THR A 204 10.03 -13.85 -3.05
N ILE A 205 9.74 -12.86 -3.90
CA ILE A 205 8.46 -12.78 -4.62
C ILE A 205 8.23 -14.02 -5.50
N LYS A 206 9.27 -14.50 -6.18
CA LYS A 206 9.22 -15.73 -6.98
C LYS A 206 8.90 -16.95 -6.10
N ILE A 207 9.60 -17.11 -4.97
CA ILE A 207 9.35 -18.20 -4.01
C ILE A 207 7.89 -18.19 -3.54
N LEU A 208 7.34 -17.02 -3.21
CA LEU A 208 5.94 -16.89 -2.79
C LEU A 208 4.97 -17.39 -3.87
N LYS A 209 5.19 -16.98 -5.13
CA LYS A 209 4.35 -17.42 -6.26
C LYS A 209 4.45 -18.92 -6.52
N GLU A 210 5.66 -19.48 -6.52
CA GLU A 210 5.91 -20.90 -6.77
C GLU A 210 5.27 -21.79 -5.69
N ASN A 211 5.12 -21.27 -4.46
CA ASN A 211 4.43 -21.95 -3.35
C ASN A 211 2.92 -21.61 -3.27
N GLY A 212 2.36 -20.95 -4.29
CA GLY A 212 0.93 -20.64 -4.36
C GLY A 212 0.43 -19.66 -3.29
N ILE A 213 1.31 -18.84 -2.71
CA ILE A 213 0.96 -17.77 -1.78
C ILE A 213 0.61 -16.50 -2.56
N GLY A 214 -0.47 -15.83 -2.19
CA GLY A 214 -0.82 -14.55 -2.80
C GLY A 214 0.27 -13.50 -2.56
N VAL A 215 0.70 -12.80 -3.61
CA VAL A 215 1.73 -11.75 -3.47
C VAL A 215 1.08 -10.40 -3.21
N CYS A 216 1.53 -9.74 -2.14
CA CYS A 216 1.34 -8.32 -1.89
C CYS A 216 2.70 -7.62 -2.12
N CYS A 217 2.83 -6.78 -3.15
CA CYS A 217 4.11 -6.18 -3.50
C CYS A 217 3.88 -4.75 -3.98
N GLY A 218 4.60 -3.80 -3.39
CA GLY A 218 4.44 -2.40 -3.70
C GLY A 218 5.68 -1.57 -3.42
N CYS A 219 5.47 -0.29 -3.11
CA CYS A 219 6.54 0.72 -3.10
C CYS A 219 6.34 1.79 -2.02
N ILE A 220 7.36 2.66 -1.90
CA ILE A 220 7.35 3.86 -1.08
C ILE A 220 7.64 5.06 -2.01
N PHE A 221 6.76 6.05 -2.01
CA PHE A 221 6.97 7.32 -2.72
C PHE A 221 7.47 8.42 -1.78
N GLY A 222 8.23 9.36 -2.32
CA GLY A 222 8.74 10.52 -1.57
C GLY A 222 10.05 10.25 -0.82
N MET A 223 10.83 9.25 -1.24
CA MET A 223 12.18 8.99 -0.71
C MET A 223 13.29 9.82 -1.40
N GLY A 224 12.92 10.67 -2.35
CA GLY A 224 13.86 11.44 -3.18
C GLY A 224 14.13 10.80 -4.55
N GLU A 225 13.34 9.79 -4.93
CA GLU A 225 13.32 9.18 -6.26
C GLU A 225 12.75 10.15 -7.31
N THR A 226 13.13 9.97 -8.59
CA THR A 226 12.60 10.82 -9.68
C THR A 226 11.26 10.30 -10.22
N ASN A 227 10.56 11.10 -11.04
CA ASN A 227 9.35 10.62 -11.71
C ASN A 227 9.61 9.42 -12.63
N GLU A 228 10.81 9.31 -13.22
CA GLU A 228 11.20 8.13 -14.00
C GLU A 228 11.28 6.88 -13.11
N ASP A 229 11.82 7.02 -11.89
CA ASP A 229 11.85 5.90 -10.92
C ASP A 229 10.44 5.48 -10.50
N ARG A 230 9.49 6.42 -10.41
CA ARG A 230 8.08 6.15 -10.10
C ARG A 230 7.35 5.49 -11.27
N VAL A 231 7.63 5.89 -12.51
CA VAL A 231 7.12 5.19 -13.69
C VAL A 231 7.71 3.78 -13.75
N ASP A 232 9.02 3.63 -13.53
CA ASP A 232 9.67 2.32 -13.44
C ASP A 232 8.96 1.41 -12.46
N ILE A 233 8.67 1.88 -11.25
CA ILE A 233 8.06 1.03 -10.23
C ILE A 233 6.66 0.56 -10.62
N ALA A 234 5.84 1.41 -11.26
CA ALA A 234 4.50 1.01 -11.69
C ALA A 234 4.53 -0.10 -12.75
N PHE A 235 5.47 -0.05 -13.70
CA PHE A 235 5.65 -1.08 -14.73
C PHE A 235 6.35 -2.33 -14.20
N GLU A 236 7.28 -2.21 -13.26
CA GLU A 236 7.87 -3.37 -12.57
C GLU A 236 6.80 -4.13 -11.76
N LEU A 237 5.94 -3.42 -11.03
CA LEU A 237 4.80 -4.03 -10.33
C LEU A 237 3.82 -4.71 -11.29
N LYS A 238 3.61 -4.13 -12.48
CA LYS A 238 2.81 -4.77 -13.53
C LYS A 238 3.40 -6.11 -13.97
N LYS A 239 4.72 -6.17 -14.20
CA LYS A 239 5.43 -7.42 -14.53
C LYS A 239 5.36 -8.44 -13.39
N ILE A 240 5.48 -7.97 -12.15
CA ILE A 240 5.36 -8.80 -10.95
C ILE A 240 3.91 -9.30 -10.78
N ASP A 241 2.91 -8.63 -11.32
CA ASP A 241 1.52 -9.06 -11.30
C ASP A 241 1.01 -9.45 -9.88
N PRO A 242 1.24 -8.64 -8.83
CA PRO A 242 0.80 -8.99 -7.48
C PRO A 242 -0.74 -8.96 -7.41
N LYS A 243 -1.30 -9.58 -6.37
CA LYS A 243 -2.74 -9.45 -6.08
C LYS A 243 -3.07 -8.06 -5.52
N ILE A 244 -2.16 -7.54 -4.70
CA ILE A 244 -2.30 -6.27 -3.99
C ILE A 244 -1.03 -5.44 -4.19
N ILE A 245 -1.20 -4.18 -4.54
CA ILE A 245 -0.15 -3.17 -4.64
C ILE A 245 -0.29 -2.18 -3.48
N PRO A 246 0.47 -2.35 -2.39
CA PRO A 246 0.55 -1.35 -1.34
C PRO A 246 1.42 -0.15 -1.77
N ILE A 247 0.84 1.03 -1.70
CA ILE A 247 1.53 2.30 -1.82
C ILE A 247 1.73 2.84 -0.41
N ASN A 248 2.98 3.11 -0.08
CA ASN A 248 3.35 3.87 1.11
C ASN A 248 3.94 5.21 0.66
N PHE A 249 3.88 6.18 1.54
CA PHE A 249 4.59 7.45 1.41
C PHE A 249 5.65 7.52 2.50
N LEU A 250 6.79 8.14 2.19
CA LEU A 250 7.81 8.38 3.18
C LEU A 250 7.20 9.18 4.33
N ASN A 251 7.24 8.60 5.53
CA ASN A 251 7.02 9.29 6.78
C ASN A 251 8.40 9.50 7.41
N PRO A 252 9.04 10.68 7.25
CA PRO A 252 10.39 10.93 7.75
C PRO A 252 10.48 10.65 9.25
N ARG A 253 11.40 9.77 9.66
CA ARG A 253 11.51 9.32 11.05
C ARG A 253 12.77 9.87 11.71
N PRO A 254 12.66 10.51 12.89
CA PRO A 254 13.82 10.98 13.63
C PRO A 254 14.85 9.86 13.87
N GLY A 255 16.12 10.14 13.57
CA GLY A 255 17.26 9.24 13.65
C GLY A 255 17.50 8.38 12.42
N THR A 256 16.63 8.42 11.40
CA THR A 256 16.84 7.72 10.13
C THR A 256 17.57 8.62 9.12
N PRO A 257 18.34 8.07 8.15
CA PRO A 257 19.01 8.88 7.14
C PRO A 257 18.09 9.74 6.26
N LEU A 258 16.79 9.41 6.18
CA LEU A 258 15.81 10.18 5.42
C LEU A 258 14.97 11.12 6.30
N GLU A 259 15.35 11.36 7.56
CA GLU A 259 14.58 12.18 8.51
C GLU A 259 14.32 13.62 8.04
N SER A 260 15.21 14.16 7.20
CA SER A 260 15.15 15.54 6.72
C SER A 260 14.51 15.68 5.34
N ILE A 261 14.06 14.57 4.72
CA ILE A 261 13.35 14.67 3.45
C ILE A 261 11.99 15.33 3.69
N PRO A 262 11.61 16.37 2.91
CA PRO A 262 10.31 16.99 3.03
C PRO A 262 9.18 15.99 2.79
N VAL A 263 8.07 16.17 3.52
CA VAL A 263 6.84 15.41 3.26
C VAL A 263 6.37 15.70 1.83
N MET A 264 6.04 14.63 1.09
CA MET A 264 5.53 14.72 -0.27
C MET A 264 4.23 15.53 -0.32
N HIS A 265 4.07 16.39 -1.33
CA HIS A 265 2.86 17.19 -1.46
C HIS A 265 1.64 16.31 -1.83
N PRO A 266 0.43 16.54 -1.26
CA PRO A 266 -0.75 15.75 -1.55
C PRO A 266 -1.04 15.55 -3.05
N ASP A 267 -0.90 16.60 -3.86
CA ASP A 267 -1.10 16.53 -5.32
C ASP A 267 -0.17 15.53 -5.99
N GLU A 268 1.10 15.52 -5.60
CA GLU A 268 2.13 14.65 -6.16
C GLU A 268 1.83 13.20 -5.78
N ALA A 269 1.43 12.97 -4.52
CA ALA A 269 1.04 11.67 -4.00
C ALA A 269 -0.22 11.13 -4.71
N ALA A 270 -1.23 11.98 -4.89
CA ALA A 270 -2.45 11.68 -5.65
C ALA A 270 -2.15 11.29 -7.11
N LYS A 271 -1.24 12.00 -7.79
CA LYS A 271 -0.80 11.64 -9.14
C LYS A 271 -0.08 10.28 -9.18
N CYS A 272 0.69 9.94 -8.15
CA CYS A 272 1.32 8.62 -8.04
C CYS A 272 0.31 7.48 -7.89
N ILE A 273 -0.73 7.67 -7.05
CA ILE A 273 -1.82 6.69 -6.90
C ILE A 273 -2.57 6.54 -8.23
N SER A 274 -2.90 7.66 -8.88
CA SER A 274 -3.62 7.66 -10.17
C SER A 274 -2.81 6.96 -11.25
N MET A 275 -1.51 7.26 -11.38
CA MET A 275 -0.61 6.56 -12.30
C MET A 275 -0.61 5.06 -12.02
N MET A 276 -0.53 4.65 -10.74
CA MET A 276 -0.57 3.23 -10.38
C MET A 276 -1.88 2.57 -10.84
N ARG A 277 -3.03 3.24 -10.67
CA ARG A 277 -4.33 2.75 -11.15
C ARG A 277 -4.39 2.62 -12.67
N PHE A 278 -3.89 3.60 -13.42
CA PHE A 278 -3.87 3.53 -14.88
C PHE A 278 -2.96 2.41 -15.40
N VAL A 279 -1.79 2.21 -14.80
CA VAL A 279 -0.85 1.15 -15.21
C VAL A 279 -1.36 -0.24 -14.81
N ASN A 280 -1.99 -0.35 -13.63
CA ASN A 280 -2.43 -1.60 -13.01
C ASN A 280 -3.95 -1.63 -12.73
N PRO A 281 -4.81 -1.53 -13.77
CA PRO A 281 -6.24 -1.24 -13.60
C PRO A 281 -7.00 -2.29 -12.79
N SER A 282 -6.65 -3.57 -12.92
CA SER A 282 -7.33 -4.69 -12.25
C SER A 282 -6.84 -5.01 -10.83
N LYS A 283 -5.78 -4.33 -10.36
CA LYS A 283 -5.13 -4.65 -9.09
C LYS A 283 -5.79 -3.95 -7.91
N GLN A 284 -5.75 -4.58 -6.74
CA GLN A 284 -6.09 -3.92 -5.48
C GLN A 284 -4.96 -2.95 -5.13
N ILE A 285 -5.26 -1.66 -5.03
CA ILE A 285 -4.32 -0.61 -4.69
C ILE A 285 -4.61 -0.17 -3.26
N LYS A 286 -3.67 -0.50 -2.38
CA LYS A 286 -3.77 -0.24 -0.95
C LYS A 286 -2.93 0.95 -0.57
N VAL A 287 -3.51 1.95 0.08
CA VAL A 287 -2.73 3.06 0.62
C VAL A 287 -2.53 2.86 2.12
N ALA A 288 -1.26 2.68 2.49
CA ALA A 288 -0.84 2.31 3.83
C ALA A 288 -0.01 3.42 4.48
N GLY A 289 1.26 3.16 4.82
CA GLY A 289 2.07 4.03 5.64
C GLY A 289 2.23 5.44 5.08
N GLY A 290 2.10 6.45 5.94
CA GLY A 290 2.38 7.84 5.61
C GLY A 290 1.20 8.65 5.06
N ARG A 291 0.03 8.03 4.83
CA ARG A 291 -1.12 8.75 4.26
C ARG A 291 -1.64 9.88 5.16
N GLU A 292 -1.58 9.73 6.47
CA GLU A 292 -2.03 10.75 7.42
C GLU A 292 -1.12 11.97 7.38
N VAL A 293 0.19 11.73 7.24
CA VAL A 293 1.21 12.78 7.18
C VAL A 293 1.14 13.53 5.84
N VAL A 294 0.95 12.80 4.74
CA VAL A 294 0.92 13.38 3.39
C VAL A 294 -0.40 14.09 3.10
N PHE A 295 -1.55 13.44 3.35
CA PHE A 295 -2.84 13.98 2.92
C PHE A 295 -3.52 14.84 3.99
N GLY A 296 -3.21 14.67 5.28
CA GLY A 296 -3.89 15.40 6.36
C GLY A 296 -5.41 15.25 6.23
N ASP A 297 -6.12 16.37 6.10
CA ASP A 297 -7.58 16.40 5.93
C ASP A 297 -8.07 15.98 4.52
N LYS A 298 -7.17 15.83 3.54
CA LYS A 298 -7.49 15.40 2.17
C LYS A 298 -7.49 13.88 2.01
N GLN A 299 -7.93 13.13 3.02
CA GLN A 299 -7.93 11.65 2.95
C GLN A 299 -8.82 11.12 1.81
N ASP A 300 -9.85 11.86 1.41
CA ASP A 300 -10.72 11.51 0.28
C ASP A 300 -9.97 11.46 -1.06
N TRP A 301 -8.90 12.23 -1.21
CA TRP A 301 -8.05 12.20 -2.41
C TRP A 301 -7.41 10.84 -2.62
N VAL A 302 -7.12 10.09 -1.56
CA VAL A 302 -6.54 8.74 -1.67
C VAL A 302 -7.43 7.84 -2.49
N ILE A 303 -8.73 7.85 -2.21
CA ILE A 303 -9.73 7.02 -2.87
C ILE A 303 -10.08 7.56 -4.25
N LYS A 304 -10.28 8.89 -4.36
CA LYS A 304 -10.54 9.59 -5.63
C LYS A 304 -9.40 9.43 -6.64
N ALA A 305 -8.16 9.32 -6.17
CA ALA A 305 -7.00 9.01 -7.00
C ALA A 305 -6.95 7.54 -7.47
N GLY A 306 -7.89 6.70 -7.05
CA GLY A 306 -8.05 5.34 -7.56
C GLY A 306 -7.62 4.22 -6.61
N ALA A 307 -7.29 4.51 -5.33
CA ALA A 307 -7.13 3.45 -4.33
C ALA A 307 -8.49 2.79 -3.98
N ASP A 308 -8.44 1.51 -3.62
CA ASP A 308 -9.61 0.70 -3.23
C ASP A 308 -9.37 -0.12 -1.94
N ASP A 309 -8.26 0.13 -1.24
CA ASP A 309 -7.93 -0.48 0.06
C ASP A 309 -7.17 0.52 0.95
N LEU A 310 -7.49 0.53 2.25
CA LEU A 310 -6.81 1.36 3.26
C LEU A 310 -6.29 0.51 4.43
N MET A 311 -5.11 0.86 4.92
CA MET A 311 -4.64 0.33 6.22
C MET A 311 -5.43 0.98 7.37
N VAL A 312 -6.07 0.21 8.25
CA VAL A 312 -6.74 0.73 9.46
C VAL A 312 -5.95 0.38 10.70
N GLY A 313 -6.11 1.18 11.75
CA GLY A 313 -5.36 1.04 12.99
C GLY A 313 -3.93 1.55 12.87
N ASN A 314 -3.02 0.99 13.68
CA ASN A 314 -1.64 1.49 13.78
C ASN A 314 -0.71 0.85 12.76
N TYR A 315 0.35 1.58 12.42
CA TYR A 315 1.48 1.06 11.64
C TYR A 315 2.53 0.45 12.56
N LEU A 316 3.67 0.03 11.98
CA LEU A 316 4.73 -0.67 12.71
C LEU A 316 5.30 0.12 13.88
N THR A 317 5.55 1.41 13.67
CA THR A 317 6.21 2.29 14.65
C THR A 317 5.53 3.64 14.81
N THR A 318 4.36 3.83 14.19
CA THR A 318 3.61 5.10 14.20
C THR A 318 2.13 4.83 14.38
N PRO A 319 1.40 5.70 15.09
CA PRO A 319 -0.04 5.62 15.13
C PRO A 319 -0.63 5.91 13.75
N GLY A 320 -1.76 5.29 13.45
CA GLY A 320 -2.62 5.69 12.34
C GLY A 320 -3.77 6.58 12.84
N GLN A 321 -4.64 7.00 11.93
CA GLN A 321 -5.87 7.69 12.33
C GLN A 321 -6.90 6.73 12.92
N ASP A 322 -7.92 7.28 13.59
CA ASP A 322 -9.06 6.50 14.07
C ASP A 322 -9.82 5.87 12.88
N TYR A 323 -9.98 4.55 12.90
CA TYR A 323 -10.65 3.77 11.85
C TYR A 323 -12.09 4.24 11.59
N LYS A 324 -12.76 4.86 12.57
CA LYS A 324 -14.10 5.44 12.39
C LYS A 324 -14.12 6.57 11.37
N LYS A 325 -12.99 7.30 11.22
CA LYS A 325 -12.84 8.30 10.16
C LYS A 325 -12.74 7.65 8.79
N ASP A 326 -12.09 6.49 8.68
CA ASP A 326 -12.03 5.73 7.43
C ASP A 326 -13.42 5.21 7.02
N TRP A 327 -14.24 4.77 8.00
CA TRP A 327 -15.62 4.38 7.75
C TRP A 327 -16.49 5.55 7.30
N ALA A 328 -16.40 6.70 7.98
CA ALA A 328 -17.13 7.91 7.62
C ALA A 328 -16.74 8.41 6.22
N LEU A 329 -15.44 8.32 5.88
CA LEU A 329 -14.96 8.64 4.54
C LEU A 329 -15.54 7.70 3.47
N ALA A 330 -15.53 6.39 3.72
CA ALA A 330 -16.10 5.44 2.79
C ALA A 330 -17.60 5.70 2.54
N LEU A 331 -18.36 6.01 3.59
CA LEU A 331 -19.77 6.35 3.48
C LEU A 331 -20.00 7.67 2.73
N SER A 332 -19.20 8.71 3.00
CA SER A 332 -19.35 10.01 2.31
C SER A 332 -19.07 9.92 0.81
N LEU A 333 -18.24 8.95 0.41
CA LEU A 333 -17.96 8.62 -0.99
C LEU A 333 -18.88 7.54 -1.58
N ASN A 334 -19.92 7.12 -0.85
CA ASN A 334 -20.87 6.07 -1.26
C ASN A 334 -20.19 4.74 -1.64
N LEU A 335 -19.10 4.36 -0.95
CA LEU A 335 -18.41 3.09 -1.19
C LEU A 335 -19.08 1.94 -0.43
N GLU A 336 -19.10 0.76 -1.04
CA GLU A 336 -19.49 -0.47 -0.37
C GLU A 336 -18.42 -0.90 0.64
N LEU A 337 -18.79 -0.85 1.92
CA LEU A 337 -18.00 -1.35 3.05
C LEU A 337 -18.07 -2.88 3.17
N PRO A 338 -17.07 -3.52 3.82
CA PRO A 338 -17.13 -4.92 4.22
C PRO A 338 -18.42 -5.23 4.99
N GLU A 339 -19.03 -6.37 4.67
CA GLU A 339 -20.37 -6.72 5.13
C GLU A 339 -20.49 -6.72 6.66
N HIS A 340 -19.49 -7.24 7.37
CA HIS A 340 -19.51 -7.40 8.83
C HIS A 340 -19.47 -6.07 9.62
N ILE A 341 -19.18 -4.94 8.97
CA ILE A 341 -19.20 -3.62 9.61
C ILE A 341 -20.22 -2.65 9.02
N ARG A 342 -20.94 -3.02 7.95
CA ARG A 342 -21.80 -2.08 7.21
C ARG A 342 -22.84 -1.38 8.09
N GLU A 343 -23.55 -2.14 8.92
CA GLU A 343 -24.55 -1.59 9.86
C GLU A 343 -23.90 -0.74 10.96
N LYS A 344 -22.81 -1.23 11.56
CA LYS A 344 -22.06 -0.53 12.62
C LYS A 344 -21.52 0.82 12.11
N ALA A 345 -20.98 0.84 10.90
CA ALA A 345 -20.44 2.05 10.28
C ALA A 345 -21.51 3.12 10.08
N GLN A 346 -22.70 2.76 9.60
CA GLN A 346 -23.82 3.69 9.43
C GLN A 346 -24.24 4.33 10.77
N ILE A 347 -24.31 3.54 11.85
CA ILE A 347 -24.65 4.04 13.19
C ILE A 347 -23.56 4.99 13.72
N VAL A 348 -22.29 4.62 13.58
CA VAL A 348 -21.17 5.42 14.09
C VAL A 348 -21.03 6.73 13.33
N SER A 349 -21.15 6.70 12.00
CA SER A 349 -21.00 7.90 11.17
C SER A 349 -22.21 8.83 11.25
N GLY A 350 -23.42 8.31 11.48
CA GLY A 350 -24.59 9.13 11.78
C GLY A 350 -24.49 9.93 13.10
N ASN A 351 -23.57 9.55 13.99
CA ASN A 351 -23.25 10.31 15.21
C ASN A 351 -22.03 11.25 15.04
N LEU A 352 -21.33 11.19 13.90
CA LEU A 352 -20.16 12.03 13.58
C LEU A 352 -20.51 13.20 12.64
N LEU A 353 -21.59 13.07 11.87
CA LEU A 353 -22.22 14.11 11.05
C LEU A 353 -23.24 14.89 11.90
#